data_AF-A0A7G1NZZ0-F1
#
_entry.id   AF-A0A7G1NZZ0-F1
#
_cell.length_a   1.000
_cell.length_b   1.000
_cell.length_c   1.000
_cell.angle_alpha   90.00
_cell.angle_beta   90.00
_cell.angle_gamma   90.00
#
_symmetry.space_group_name_H-M   'P 1'
#
loop_
_entity.id
_entity.type
_entity.pdbx_description
1 polymer ?
#
loop_
_entity_poly.entity_id
_entity_poly.type
_entity_poly.pdbx_seq_one_letter_code
_entity_poly.pdbx_strand_id
1 'polypeptide(L)'
;MYSQDAISGHRRGRPEPTAEMLSGLACLMCGTDYRNAPDSEAVVVSHHDGGQILACHGTCARMACGSGNGLGETPLPLDERVRGHRGAERS
;
A
#
# COMPACT_ATOMS: atom_id res chain seq x y z
N MET A 1 -40.02 -3.29 -4.99
CA MET A 1 -38.82 -2.81 -5.72
C MET A 1 -37.72 -2.62 -4.69
N TYR A 2 -36.69 -3.46 -4.70
CA TYR A 2 -35.57 -3.34 -3.76
C TYR A 2 -34.61 -2.27 -4.30
N SER A 3 -34.49 -1.14 -3.59
CA SER A 3 -33.51 -0.08 -3.89
C SER A 3 -32.10 -0.61 -3.68
N GLN A 4 -31.32 -0.63 -4.76
CA GLN A 4 -29.92 -1.00 -4.76
C GLN A 4 -29.05 0.26 -4.56
N ASP A 5 -29.29 0.99 -3.46
CA ASP A 5 -28.52 2.17 -3.06
C ASP A 5 -27.70 1.84 -1.81
N ALA A 6 -26.74 0.93 -1.94
CA ALA A 6 -25.84 0.58 -0.84
C ALA A 6 -24.45 0.14 -1.30
N ILE A 7 -23.88 0.80 -2.31
CA ILE A 7 -22.45 0.63 -2.63
C ILE A 7 -21.82 2.01 -2.83
N SER A 8 -21.94 2.89 -1.85
CA SER A 8 -21.18 4.15 -1.80
C SER A 8 -20.66 4.51 -0.41
N GLY A 9 -20.86 3.62 0.58
CA GLY A 9 -20.58 3.89 2.00
C GLY A 9 -19.16 3.60 2.50
N HIS A 10 -18.30 2.88 1.76
CA HIS A 10 -17.04 2.36 2.33
C HIS A 10 -15.76 3.16 2.04
N ARG A 11 -15.84 4.34 1.40
CA ARG A 11 -14.64 5.15 1.08
C ARG A 11 -14.44 6.40 1.95
N ARG A 12 -15.27 6.65 2.99
CA ARG A 12 -15.27 7.92 3.75
C ARG A 12 -14.71 7.83 5.18
N GLY A 13 -13.65 7.06 5.40
CA GLY A 13 -13.03 7.01 6.73
C GLY A 13 -11.56 6.65 6.77
N ARG A 14 -10.93 6.42 5.62
CA ARG A 14 -9.50 6.14 5.60
C ARG A 14 -8.78 7.48 5.59
N PRO A 15 -7.86 7.75 6.55
CA PRO A 15 -6.97 8.90 6.45
C PRO A 15 -6.21 8.85 5.12
N GLU A 16 -5.82 10.01 4.61
CA GLU A 16 -4.98 10.09 3.42
C GLU A 16 -3.69 9.26 3.64
N PRO A 17 -3.21 8.54 2.62
CA PRO A 17 -1.97 7.78 2.73
C PRO A 17 -0.80 8.70 3.13
N THR A 18 0.02 8.27 4.07
CA THR A 18 1.22 9.03 4.47
C THR A 18 2.30 8.94 3.38
N ALA A 19 3.30 9.84 3.44
CA ALA A 19 4.43 9.81 2.52
C ALA A 19 5.19 8.47 2.55
N GLU A 20 5.28 7.83 3.72
CA GLU A 20 5.87 6.51 3.88
C GLU A 20 5.04 5.42 3.19
N MET A 21 3.71 5.49 3.27
CA MET A 21 2.82 4.56 2.55
C MET A 21 2.93 4.73 1.03
N LEU A 22 3.00 5.98 0.56
CA LEU A 22 3.16 6.29 -0.87
C LEU A 22 4.54 5.90 -1.39
N SER A 23 5.57 5.98 -0.54
CA SER A 23 6.93 5.51 -0.86
C SER A 23 7.11 4.00 -0.68
N GLY A 24 6.03 3.27 -0.38
CA GLY A 24 6.04 1.84 -0.14
C GLY A 24 6.84 1.42 1.10
N LEU A 25 7.16 2.32 2.03
CA LEU A 25 7.88 2.01 3.28
C LEU A 25 6.96 1.48 4.37
N ALA A 26 5.67 1.79 4.30
CA ALA A 26 4.65 1.29 5.20
C ALA A 26 3.52 0.60 4.43
N CYS A 27 2.90 -0.41 5.06
CA CYS A 27 1.71 -1.05 4.52
C CYS A 27 0.59 -0.02 4.38
N LEU A 28 0.03 0.12 3.18
CA LEU A 28 -1.08 1.03 2.92
C LEU A 28 -2.23 0.78 3.92
N MET A 29 -2.54 -0.48 4.23
CA MET A 29 -3.71 -0.88 5.05
C MET A 29 -3.51 -0.77 6.56
N CYS A 30 -2.44 -1.37 7.10
CA CYS A 30 -2.25 -1.48 8.55
C CYS A 30 -1.13 -0.58 9.09
N GLY A 31 -0.42 0.15 8.22
CA GLY A 31 0.64 1.05 8.64
C GLY A 31 1.92 0.37 9.14
N THR A 32 2.04 -0.96 9.01
CA THR A 32 3.26 -1.69 9.35
C THR A 32 4.45 -1.10 8.60
N ASP A 33 5.44 -0.64 9.35
CA ASP A 33 6.71 -0.13 8.80
C ASP A 33 7.62 -1.31 8.42
N TYR A 34 7.86 -1.47 7.12
CA TYR A 34 8.68 -2.57 6.60
C TYR A 34 10.15 -2.47 6.98
N ARG A 35 10.63 -1.30 7.39
CA ARG A 35 11.99 -1.10 7.89
C ARG A 35 12.22 -1.79 9.24
N ASN A 36 11.14 -1.94 10.01
CA ASN A 36 11.17 -2.53 11.34
C ASN A 36 10.53 -3.93 11.39
N ALA A 37 10.03 -4.43 10.25
CA ALA A 37 9.37 -5.73 10.13
C ALA A 37 9.87 -6.49 8.90
N PRO A 38 11.15 -6.94 8.89
CA PRO A 38 11.76 -7.59 7.74
C PRO A 38 11.09 -8.91 7.34
N ASP A 39 10.43 -9.58 8.28
CA ASP A 39 9.68 -10.82 8.03
C ASP A 39 8.29 -10.57 7.42
N SER A 40 7.85 -9.32 7.29
CA SER A 40 6.58 -9.00 6.64
C SER A 40 6.72 -9.09 5.12
N GLU A 41 6.06 -10.08 4.53
CA GLU A 41 5.94 -10.18 3.08
C GLU A 41 5.08 -9.03 2.54
N ALA A 42 5.70 -8.14 1.77
CA ALA A 42 5.04 -7.02 1.12
C ALA A 42 4.73 -7.38 -0.34
N VAL A 43 3.57 -6.97 -0.84
CA VAL A 43 3.16 -7.15 -2.24
C VAL A 43 2.68 -5.84 -2.84
N VAL A 44 2.88 -5.67 -4.16
CA VAL A 44 2.41 -4.51 -4.90
C VAL A 44 0.89 -4.57 -5.04
N VAL A 45 0.20 -3.49 -4.67
CA VAL A 45 -1.27 -3.42 -4.74
C VAL A 45 -1.77 -2.29 -5.64
N SER A 46 -0.94 -1.29 -5.92
CA SER A 46 -1.24 -0.18 -6.82
C SER A 46 0.03 0.58 -7.18
N HIS A 47 -0.11 1.63 -7.98
CA HIS A 47 0.95 2.58 -8.33
C HIS A 47 0.49 4.00 -8.06
N HIS A 48 1.42 4.87 -7.68
CA HIS A 48 1.18 6.31 -7.50
C HIS A 48 2.43 7.10 -7.83
N ASP A 49 2.29 8.11 -8.70
CA ASP A 49 3.37 8.98 -9.17
C ASP A 49 4.62 8.21 -9.66
N GLY A 50 4.41 7.07 -10.31
CA GLY A 50 5.47 6.20 -10.80
C GLY A 50 6.10 5.29 -9.74
N GLY A 51 5.71 5.40 -8.47
CA GLY A 51 6.10 4.53 -7.38
C GLY A 51 5.14 3.36 -7.14
N GLN A 52 5.63 2.30 -6.52
CA GLN A 52 4.83 1.14 -6.10
C GLN A 52 4.19 1.39 -4.72
N ILE A 53 2.87 1.23 -4.64
CA ILE A 53 2.15 1.17 -3.38
C ILE A 53 2.05 -0.28 -2.93
N LEU A 54 2.43 -0.52 -1.67
CA LEU A 54 2.53 -1.86 -1.09
C LEU A 54 1.51 -2.11 0.03
N ALA A 55 1.17 -3.39 0.22
CA ALA A 55 0.47 -3.88 1.40
C ALA A 55 1.07 -5.21 1.86
N CYS A 56 0.83 -5.58 3.13
CA CYS A 56 1.18 -6.92 3.60
C CYS A 56 0.42 -7.98 2.79
N HIS A 57 1.08 -9.11 2.53
CA HIS A 57 0.46 -10.28 1.90
C HIS A 57 -0.79 -10.74 2.66
N GLY A 58 -1.74 -11.33 1.94
CA GLY A 58 -2.97 -11.87 2.50
C GLY A 58 -4.04 -10.81 2.72
N THR A 59 -4.44 -10.57 3.97
CA THR A 59 -5.62 -9.74 4.29
C THR A 59 -5.44 -8.28 3.86
N CYS A 60 -4.27 -7.69 4.07
CA CYS A 60 -4.05 -6.29 3.70
C CYS A 60 -4.11 -6.12 2.17
N ALA A 61 -3.41 -6.97 1.42
CA ALA A 61 -3.47 -6.96 -0.04
C ALA A 61 -4.91 -7.19 -0.55
N ARG A 62 -5.63 -8.17 0.01
CA ARG A 62 -7.04 -8.44 -0.35
C ARG A 62 -7.93 -7.22 -0.13
N MET A 63 -7.76 -6.51 0.99
CA MET A 63 -8.53 -5.30 1.27
C MET A 63 -8.15 -4.12 0.36
N ALA A 64 -6.90 -4.05 -0.08
CA ALA A 64 -6.39 -2.96 -0.91
C ALA A 64 -6.76 -3.10 -2.40
N CYS A 65 -6.59 -4.29 -2.98
CA CYS A 65 -6.76 -4.53 -4.43
C CYS A 65 -7.63 -5.74 -4.79
N GLY A 66 -8.24 -6.41 -3.80
CA GLY A 66 -9.07 -7.61 -4.02
C GLY A 66 -8.29 -8.93 -4.10
N SER A 67 -6.95 -8.88 -4.15
CA SER A 67 -6.08 -10.06 -4.25
C SER A 67 -5.15 -10.16 -3.04
N GLY A 68 -5.06 -11.35 -2.43
CA GLY A 68 -4.11 -11.59 -1.34
C GLY A 68 -2.64 -11.59 -1.77
N ASN A 69 -2.39 -11.83 -3.06
CA ASN A 69 -1.06 -11.88 -3.65
C ASN A 69 -0.66 -10.54 -4.32
N GLY A 70 -1.47 -9.50 -4.14
CA GLY A 70 -1.28 -8.24 -4.87
C GLY A 70 -1.48 -8.40 -6.38
N LEU A 71 -0.77 -7.56 -7.15
CA LEU A 71 -0.78 -7.52 -8.61
C LEU A 71 0.14 -8.58 -9.25
N GLY A 72 0.86 -9.39 -8.45
CA GLY A 72 1.83 -10.37 -8.94
C GLY A 72 3.16 -9.75 -9.40
N GLU A 73 3.34 -8.45 -9.19
CA GLU A 73 4.58 -7.74 -9.47
C GLU A 73 5.55 -7.88 -8.29
N THR A 74 6.84 -7.90 -8.61
CA THR A 74 7.89 -7.90 -7.57
C THR A 74 8.05 -6.49 -7.01
N PRO A 75 7.92 -6.30 -5.68
CA PRO A 75 8.23 -5.03 -5.04
C PRO A 75 9.69 -4.66 -5.22
N LEU A 76 9.98 -3.37 -5.39
CA LEU A 76 11.33 -2.86 -5.33
C LEU A 76 11.97 -3.23 -3.97
N PRO A 77 13.28 -3.54 -3.96
CA PRO A 77 14.04 -3.76 -2.73
C PRO A 77 13.81 -2.65 -1.69
N LEU A 78 13.79 -3.03 -0.42
CA LEU A 78 13.49 -2.08 0.67
C LEU A 78 14.50 -0.93 0.74
N ASP A 79 15.78 -1.20 0.49
CA ASP A 79 16.84 -0.20 0.47
C ASP A 79 16.68 0.80 -0.68
N GLU A 80 16.20 0.35 -1.84
CA GLU A 80 15.86 1.20 -2.97
C GLU A 80 14.67 2.12 -2.65
N ARG A 81 13.61 1.57 -2.05
CA ARG A 81 12.45 2.36 -1.59
C ARG A 81 12.87 3.43 -0.57
N VAL A 82 13.72 3.08 0.40
CA VAL A 82 14.24 4.04 1.40
C VAL A 82 15.06 5.14 0.73
N ARG A 83 15.88 4.80 -0.28
CA ARG A 83 16.67 5.78 -1.03
C ARG A 83 15.78 6.74 -1.82
N GLY A 84 14.74 6.22 -2.47
CA GLY A 84 13.76 7.03 -3.21
C GLY A 84 13.03 8.02 -2.30
N HIS A 85 12.55 7.57 -1.15
CA HIS A 85 11.89 8.42 -0.16
C HIS A 85 12.79 9.57 0.33
N ARG A 86 14.02 9.27 0.73
CA ARG A 86 14.99 10.29 1.17
C ARG A 86 15.36 11.29 0.08
N GLY A 87 15.30 10.89 -1.19
CA GLY A 87 15.52 11.77 -2.33
C GLY A 87 14.34 12.73 -2.55
N ALA A 88 13.11 12.25 -2.37
CA ALA A 88 11.89 13.06 -2.46
C ALA A 88 11.79 14.10 -1.34
N GLU A 89 12.21 13.78 -0.11
CA GLU A 89 12.20 14.73 1.01
C GLU A 89 13.22 15.88 0.89
N ARG A 90 14.21 15.75 -0.01
CA ARG A 90 15.29 16.72 -0.20
C ARG A 90 15.10 17.65 -1.40
N SER A 91 14.03 17.44 -2.18
CA SER A 91 13.79 18.12 -3.45
C SER A 91 12.81 19.28 -3.31
#